data_AF-A0A1Q2YDR1-F1
#
_entry.id   AF-A0A1Q2YDR1-F1
#
_cell.length_a   1.000
_cell.length_b   1.000
_cell.length_c   1.000
_cell.angle_alpha   90.00
_cell.angle_beta   90.00
_cell.angle_gamma   90.00
#
_symmetry.space_group_name_H-M   'P 1'
#
loop_
_entity.id
_entity.type
_entity.pdbx_description
1 polymer ?
#
loop_
_entity_poly.entity_id
_entity_poly.type
_entity_poly.pdbx_seq_one_letter_code
_entity_poly.pdbx_strand_id
1 'polypeptide(L)'
;MGGSAYPFSTRRATIIMSIVSILDDPNIMSPANIDASNLWRDNKDVYNDNVKKFAERTHIYIPEDFDIPSDKVVVGTTAQDEEDDWYFEDESEGEEEEEEEDQMSYEESEAEMSEDYEEEEEGGK
;
A
#
# COMPACT_ATOMS: atom_id res chain seq x y z
N MET A 1 44.48 -19.87 2.87
CA MET A 1 43.56 -20.31 3.94
C MET A 1 42.37 -19.36 3.98
N GLY A 2 41.16 -19.90 3.83
CA GLY A 2 39.92 -19.36 4.41
C GLY A 2 39.38 -18.04 3.88
N GLY A 3 38.85 -18.03 2.65
CA GLY A 3 37.82 -17.04 2.31
C GLY A 3 36.57 -17.35 3.14
N SER A 4 36.28 -16.51 4.13
CA SER A 4 35.01 -16.54 4.84
C SER A 4 33.95 -15.91 3.95
N ALA A 5 33.53 -16.67 2.92
CA ALA A 5 32.29 -16.40 2.23
C ALA A 5 31.18 -16.67 3.25
N TYR A 6 30.50 -15.62 3.72
CA TYR A 6 29.37 -15.72 4.63
C TYR A 6 28.36 -16.76 4.11
N PRO A 7 28.34 -18.00 4.65
CA PRO A 7 27.68 -19.08 3.96
C PRO A 7 26.25 -19.21 4.46
N PHE A 8 25.50 -18.10 4.54
CA PHE A 8 24.12 -18.10 5.01
C PHE A 8 23.40 -16.83 4.53
N SER A 9 23.11 -16.75 3.22
CA SER A 9 21.94 -16.00 2.76
C SER A 9 20.70 -16.70 3.30
N THR A 10 20.43 -16.49 4.59
CA THR A 10 19.37 -17.18 5.32
C THR A 10 18.08 -16.44 5.00
N ARG A 11 17.11 -17.15 4.40
CA ARG A 11 15.76 -16.64 4.08
C ARG A 11 15.11 -15.78 5.17
N ARG A 12 15.47 -15.99 6.45
CA ARG A 12 14.99 -15.22 7.61
C ARG A 12 15.40 -13.74 7.55
N ALA A 13 16.64 -13.43 7.17
CA ALA A 13 17.08 -12.04 7.05
C ALA A 13 16.29 -11.32 5.95
N THR A 14 16.02 -12.01 4.83
CA THR A 14 15.17 -11.50 3.74
C THR A 14 13.74 -11.23 4.21
N ILE A 15 13.16 -12.12 5.01
CA ILE A 15 11.81 -11.93 5.57
C ILE A 15 11.77 -10.70 6.49
N ILE A 16 12.74 -10.58 7.42
CA ILE A 16 12.78 -9.44 8.34
C ILE A 16 12.95 -8.12 7.56
N MET A 17 13.82 -8.10 6.55
CA MET A 17 14.01 -6.91 5.71
C MET A 17 12.73 -6.56 4.94
N SER A 18 12.01 -7.56 4.42
CA SER A 18 10.71 -7.36 3.77
C SER A 18 9.66 -6.79 4.72
N ILE A 19 9.63 -7.24 5.98
CA ILE A 19 8.72 -6.69 6.99
C ILE A 19 9.08 -5.24 7.32
N VAL A 20 10.36 -4.93 7.54
CA VAL A 20 10.81 -3.55 7.82
C VAL A 20 10.48 -2.63 6.65
N SER A 21 10.65 -3.09 5.41
CA SER A 21 10.27 -2.31 4.22
C SER A 21 8.77 -1.98 4.17
N ILE A 22 7.89 -2.93 4.54
CA ILE A 22 6.44 -2.70 4.58
C ILE A 22 6.04 -1.77 5.74
N LEU A 23 6.82 -1.71 6.82
CA LEU A 23 6.60 -0.75 7.89
C LEU A 23 6.94 0.69 7.49
N ASP A 24 7.91 0.86 6.59
CA ASP A 24 8.30 2.18 6.06
C ASP A 24 7.32 2.66 4.98
N ASP A 25 6.96 1.77 4.04
CA ASP A 25 5.97 2.02 3.00
C ASP A 25 4.86 0.95 3.00
N PRO A 26 3.72 1.21 3.68
CA PRO A 26 2.66 0.22 3.82
C PRO A 26 1.78 0.12 2.56
N ASN A 27 1.35 -1.10 2.25
CA ASN A 27 0.45 -1.36 1.13
C ASN A 27 -1.01 -0.97 1.47
N ILE A 28 -1.47 0.17 0.96
CA ILE A 28 -2.85 0.67 1.13
C ILE A 28 -3.88 0.07 0.17
N MET A 29 -3.44 -0.64 -0.89
CA MET A 29 -4.33 -1.26 -1.87
C MET A 29 -4.85 -2.62 -1.40
N SER A 30 -4.13 -3.26 -0.49
CA SER A 30 -4.55 -4.50 0.19
C SER A 30 -4.28 -4.38 1.70
N PRO A 31 -5.02 -3.51 2.40
CA PRO A 31 -4.73 -3.23 3.79
C PRO A 31 -5.24 -4.34 4.70
N ALA A 32 -4.41 -4.77 5.65
CA ALA A 32 -4.86 -5.64 6.74
C ALA A 32 -5.77 -4.90 7.73
N ASN A 33 -5.56 -3.58 7.87
CA ASN A 33 -6.37 -2.69 8.69
C ASN A 33 -6.83 -1.49 7.85
N ILE A 34 -8.13 -1.46 7.54
CA ILE A 34 -8.77 -0.45 6.69
C ILE A 34 -8.70 0.94 7.33
N ASP A 35 -8.94 1.05 8.64
CA ASP A 35 -8.93 2.33 9.36
C ASP A 35 -7.54 2.95 9.35
N ALA A 36 -6.52 2.14 9.63
CA ALA A 36 -5.12 2.58 9.58
C ALA A 36 -4.71 2.99 8.15
N SER A 37 -5.19 2.28 7.13
CA SER A 37 -4.96 2.61 5.71
C SER A 37 -5.60 3.94 5.32
N ASN A 38 -6.85 4.17 5.72
CA ASN A 38 -7.54 5.43 5.48
C ASN A 38 -6.86 6.59 6.21
N LEU A 39 -6.44 6.39 7.46
CA LEU A 39 -5.68 7.39 8.21
C LEU A 39 -4.33 7.69 7.55
N TRP A 40 -3.61 6.67 7.08
CA TRP A 40 -2.33 6.86 6.40
C TRP A 40 -2.48 7.66 5.09
N ARG A 41 -3.56 7.41 4.32
CA ARG A 41 -3.85 8.08 3.04
C ARG A 41 -4.37 9.51 3.23
N ASP A 42 -5.36 9.68 4.09
CA ASP A 42 -6.15 10.92 4.17
C ASP A 42 -5.72 11.84 5.33
N ASN A 43 -5.14 11.29 6.40
CA ASN A 43 -4.84 12.01 7.64
C ASN A 43 -3.49 11.57 8.25
N LYS A 44 -2.41 11.72 7.47
CA LYS A 44 -1.07 11.22 7.81
C LYS A 44 -0.56 11.72 9.17
N ASP A 45 -0.86 12.95 9.55
CA ASP A 45 -0.44 13.52 10.84
C ASP A 45 -1.03 12.77 12.03
N VAL A 46 -2.33 12.48 11.98
CA VAL A 46 -3.03 11.71 13.02
C VAL A 46 -2.49 10.28 13.08
N TYR A 47 -2.23 9.67 11.92
CA TYR A 47 -1.57 8.36 11.85
C TYR A 47 -0.21 8.39 12.55
N ASN A 48 0.64 9.36 12.23
CA ASN A 48 1.98 9.50 12.80
C ASN A 48 1.95 9.72 14.32
N ASP A 49 1.01 10.53 14.82
CA ASP A 49 0.87 10.75 16.25
C ASP A 49 0.41 9.50 17.00
N ASN A 50 -0.42 8.66 16.37
CA ASN A 50 -0.76 7.36 16.93
C ASN A 50 0.45 6.42 16.95
N VAL A 51 1.22 6.36 15.86
CA VAL A 51 2.45 5.54 15.78
C VAL A 51 3.46 5.96 16.86
N LYS A 52 3.67 7.25 17.08
CA LYS A 52 4.54 7.75 18.17
C LYS A 52 4.08 7.25 19.53
N LYS A 53 2.79 7.36 19.84
CA LYS A 53 2.22 6.83 21.11
C LYS A 53 2.43 5.33 21.24
N PHE A 54 2.32 4.57 20.16
CA PHE A 54 2.60 3.13 20.18
C PHE A 54 4.08 2.85 20.41
N ALA A 55 4.98 3.56 19.74
CA ALA A 55 6.42 3.44 19.94
C ALA A 55 6.81 3.76 21.39
N GLU A 56 6.31 4.86 21.96
CA GLU A 56 6.50 5.22 23.38
C GLU A 56 6.09 4.09 24.33
N ARG A 57 4.96 3.43 24.04
CA ARG A 57 4.46 2.31 24.84
C ARG A 57 5.32 1.06 24.73
N THR A 58 6.04 0.85 23.63
CA THR A 58 6.86 -0.36 23.47
C THR A 58 8.21 -0.28 24.18
N HIS A 59 8.67 0.91 24.60
CA HIS A 59 9.93 1.06 25.33
C HIS A 59 9.99 0.23 26.62
N ILE A 60 8.83 -0.09 27.23
CA ILE A 60 8.77 -0.93 28.44
C ILE A 60 9.23 -2.38 28.21
N TYR A 61 9.24 -2.85 26.96
CA TYR A 61 9.65 -4.21 26.60
C TYR A 61 11.14 -4.33 26.27
N ILE A 62 11.87 -3.21 26.30
CA ILE A 62 13.30 -3.18 26.00
C ILE A 62 14.05 -3.66 27.26
N PRO A 63 14.90 -4.70 27.15
CA PRO A 63 15.72 -5.16 28.28
C PRO A 63 16.66 -4.06 28.78
N GLU A 64 16.90 -3.99 30.10
CA GLU A 64 17.79 -2.98 30.70
C GLU A 64 19.22 -3.05 30.17
N ASP A 65 19.68 -4.25 29.79
CA ASP A 65 21.02 -4.50 29.25
C ASP A 65 21.13 -4.31 27.72
N PHE A 66 20.09 -3.81 27.06
CA PHE A 66 20.06 -3.65 25.60
C PHE A 66 20.31 -2.19 25.21
N ASP A 67 21.50 -1.91 24.68
CA ASP A 67 21.85 -0.61 24.10
C ASP A 67 21.13 -0.42 22.75
N ILE A 68 20.13 0.47 22.73
CA ILE A 68 19.45 0.84 21.49
C ILE A 68 20.46 1.59 20.60
N PRO A 69 20.71 1.13 19.36
CA PRO A 69 21.56 1.87 18.44
C PRO A 69 20.89 3.21 18.11
N SER A 70 21.36 4.27 18.76
CA SER A 70 20.98 5.64 18.48
C SER A 70 21.90 6.18 17.40
N ASP A 71 21.64 5.82 16.16
CA ASP A 71 22.00 6.70 15.06
C ASP A 71 21.06 6.47 13.90
N LYS A 72 20.64 7.60 13.31
CA LYS A 72 19.98 7.65 12.02
C LYS A 72 20.91 6.94 11.05
N VAL A 73 20.66 5.66 10.81
CA VAL A 73 21.13 5.01 9.60
C VAL A 73 20.34 5.73 8.51
N VAL A 74 20.88 6.85 8.06
CA VAL A 74 20.65 7.33 6.72
C VAL A 74 21.11 6.15 5.90
N VAL A 75 20.17 5.30 5.50
CA VAL A 75 20.35 4.44 4.36
C VAL A 75 20.58 5.47 3.27
N GLY A 76 21.86 5.78 3.03
CA GLY A 76 22.25 6.61 1.93
C GLY A 76 21.67 5.87 0.74
N THR A 77 20.57 6.41 0.20
CA THR A 77 20.47 6.44 -1.24
C THR A 77 21.78 7.08 -1.63
N THR A 78 22.74 6.26 -2.07
CA THR A 78 23.82 6.80 -2.89
C THR A 78 23.09 7.66 -3.89
N ALA A 79 23.33 8.96 -3.85
CA ALA A 79 22.97 9.84 -4.94
C ALA A 79 23.67 9.23 -6.16
N GLN A 80 22.98 8.31 -6.83
CA GLN A 80 23.02 8.27 -8.27
C GLN A 80 22.29 9.55 -8.63
N ASP A 81 23.08 10.61 -8.75
CA ASP A 81 22.85 11.64 -9.75
C ASP A 81 22.84 10.90 -11.09
N GLU A 82 21.74 10.20 -11.37
CA GLU A 82 21.34 9.87 -12.71
C GLU A 82 20.09 10.72 -12.88
N GLU A 83 20.28 11.82 -13.60
CA GLU A 83 19.19 12.56 -14.24
C GLU A 83 18.20 11.52 -14.79
N ASP A 84 17.07 11.35 -14.10
CA ASP A 84 15.87 10.80 -14.73
C ASP A 84 15.33 11.89 -15.67
N ASP A 85 16.11 12.13 -16.73
CA ASP A 85 15.73 12.75 -18.00
C ASP A 85 14.78 11.79 -18.75
N TRP A 86 13.75 11.30 -18.06
CA TRP A 86 12.58 10.71 -18.71
C TRP A 86 11.62 11.83 -19.08
N TYR A 87 12.13 12.56 -20.05
CA TYR A 87 11.49 13.52 -20.93
C TYR A 87 10.28 12.87 -21.63
N PHE A 88 9.08 13.22 -21.16
CA PHE A 88 8.03 13.65 -22.07
C PHE A 88 7.66 15.07 -21.65
N GLU A 89 8.44 16.01 -22.16
CA GLU A 89 8.06 17.41 -22.19
C GLU A 89 6.75 17.49 -22.98
N ASP A 90 5.67 17.82 -22.26
CA ASP A 90 4.38 18.21 -22.81
C ASP A 90 4.57 19.57 -23.49
N GLU A 91 5.11 19.56 -24.70
CA GLU A 91 5.12 20.72 -25.60
C GLU A 91 4.39 20.37 -26.89
N SER A 92 3.07 20.54 -26.86
CA SER A 92 2.31 21.05 -28.00
C SER A 92 0.99 21.65 -27.51
N GLU A 93 1.05 22.88 -27.00
CA GLU A 93 -0.12 23.77 -27.07
C GLU A 93 -0.41 24.09 -28.56
N GLY A 94 -1.67 23.93 -28.96
CA GLY A 94 -2.22 24.21 -30.30
C GLY A 94 -2.59 22.90 -31.01
N GLU A 95 -3.85 22.60 -31.33
CA GLU A 95 -4.86 23.43 -31.98
C GLU A 95 -6.27 23.07 -31.48
N GLU A 96 -7.14 24.09 -31.36
CA GLU A 96 -8.58 23.93 -31.12
C GLU A 96 -9.24 23.35 -32.38
N GLU A 97 -9.79 22.13 -32.30
CA GLU A 97 -10.81 21.66 -33.24
C GLU A 97 -12.07 21.31 -32.44
N GLU A 98 -13.07 22.21 -32.53
CA GLU A 98 -14.44 21.90 -32.15
C GLU A 98 -15.01 20.90 -33.17
N GLU A 99 -15.26 19.67 -32.74
CA GLU A 99 -16.13 18.75 -33.47
C GLU A 99 -17.32 18.34 -32.58
N GLU A 100 -18.49 18.54 -33.15
CA GLU A 100 -19.78 18.51 -32.48
C GLU A 100 -20.31 17.08 -32.26
N GLU A 101 -21.12 16.96 -31.21
CA GLU A 101 -22.25 16.05 -31.03
C GLU A 101 -22.05 14.54 -31.33
N ASP A 102 -22.00 13.73 -30.27
CA ASP A 102 -22.95 12.61 -30.20
C ASP A 102 -23.27 12.24 -28.74
N GLN A 103 -24.44 12.70 -28.29
CA GLN A 103 -25.05 12.32 -27.02
C GLN A 103 -25.53 10.86 -27.13
N MET A 104 -24.77 9.91 -26.59
CA MET A 104 -25.23 8.52 -26.46
C MET A 104 -26.32 8.44 -25.39
N SER A 105 -27.57 8.59 -25.83
CA SER A 105 -28.78 8.28 -25.07
C SER A 105 -28.85 6.77 -24.83
N TYR A 106 -28.63 6.34 -23.59
CA TYR A 106 -28.98 4.99 -23.15
C TYR A 106 -30.44 5.00 -22.68
N GLU A 107 -31.35 4.91 -23.64
CA GLU A 107 -32.73 4.51 -23.36
C GLU A 107 -32.82 2.97 -23.33
N GLU A 108 -33.04 2.48 -22.11
CA GLU A 108 -34.02 1.47 -21.75
C GLU A 108 -33.80 -0.01 -22.10
N SER A 109 -33.73 -0.84 -21.04
CA SER A 109 -34.55 -2.06 -20.97
C SER A 109 -34.62 -2.53 -19.51
N GLU A 110 -35.81 -2.38 -18.93
CA GLU A 110 -36.23 -3.01 -17.68
C GLU A 110 -36.13 -4.53 -17.82
N ALA A 111 -35.17 -5.14 -17.12
CA ALA A 111 -35.13 -6.59 -16.93
C ALA A 111 -35.90 -6.92 -15.65
N GLU A 112 -37.21 -7.07 -15.80
CA GLU A 112 -38.14 -7.57 -14.78
C GLU A 112 -37.80 -9.04 -14.49
N MET A 113 -37.00 -9.30 -13.45
CA MET A 113 -36.71 -10.66 -13.00
C MET A 113 -37.89 -11.17 -12.16
N SER A 114 -38.85 -11.81 -12.81
CA SER A 114 -39.90 -12.57 -12.12
C SER A 114 -39.30 -13.86 -11.55
N GLU A 115 -38.97 -13.87 -10.26
CA GLU A 115 -38.75 -15.12 -9.52
C GLU A 115 -40.08 -15.62 -8.95
N ASP A 116 -40.69 -16.53 -9.71
CA ASP A 116 -41.77 -17.41 -9.24
C ASP A 116 -41.14 -18.47 -8.32
N TYR A 117 -41.42 -18.38 -7.01
CA TYR A 117 -41.04 -19.40 -6.04
C TYR A 117 -42.20 -20.40 -5.91
N GLU A 118 -42.16 -21.49 -6.67
CA GLU A 118 -42.97 -22.68 -6.39
C GLU A 118 -42.40 -23.42 -5.17
N GLU A 119 -43.01 -23.20 -4.00
CA GLU A 119 -42.76 -23.96 -2.77
C GLU A 119 -43.61 -25.26 -2.79
N GLU A 120 -43.04 -26.35 -3.32
CA GLU A 120 -43.54 -27.70 -3.05
C GLU A 120 -42.85 -28.27 -1.80
N GLU A 121 -43.40 -27.99 -0.62
CA GLU A 121 -43.12 -28.78 0.58
C GLU A 121 -44.07 -29.99 0.65
N GLU A 122 -43.53 -31.12 0.20
CA GLU A 122 -44.05 -32.47 0.33
C GLU A 122 -44.14 -32.87 1.82
N GLY A 123 -45.27 -32.53 2.46
CA GLY A 123 -45.65 -33.02 3.79
C GLY A 123 -46.06 -34.50 3.76
N GLY A 124 -45.08 -35.41 3.65
CA GLY A 124 -45.26 -36.85 3.71
C GLY A 124 -45.31 -37.42 5.13
N LYS A 125 -46.53 -37.76 5.57
CA LYS A 125 -46.93 -38.86 6.50
C LYS A 125 -46.54 -38.80 7.98
#